data_AF-A0A494VYH2-F1
#
_entry.id   AF-A0A494VYH2-F1
#
_cell.length_a   1.000
_cell.length_b   1.000
_cell.length_c   1.000
_cell.angle_alpha   90.00
_cell.angle_beta   90.00
_cell.angle_gamma   90.00
#
_symmetry.space_group_name_H-M   'P 1'
#
loop_
_entity.id
_entity.type
_entity.pdbx_description
1 polymer ?
#
loop_
_entity_poly.entity_id
_entity_poly.type
_entity_poly.pdbx_seq_one_letter_code
_entity_poly.pdbx_strand_id
1 'polypeptide(L)'
;MQRNSKIPDGTPGRGPIVLVGMMGAGKSTVGRRLAARLGLSFVDADEEIEKAAGMTVSEIFERYGEAHFRDGERRVIARLMDGAPKVIATGGGAFMQDETRRLILESATAIWLDADIDVLVDRVARRDSRPLLKGRDARAVLTELAAVRNPVYALAPIHIKSIAAPHEVAVEKIMEQLPQWP
;
A
#
# COMPACT_ATOMS: atom_id res chain seq x y z
N MET A 1 -5.72 -22.40 -33.11
CA MET A 1 -5.20 -21.14 -32.55
C MET A 1 -4.93 -21.35 -31.07
N GLN A 2 -3.70 -21.72 -30.71
CA GLN A 2 -3.28 -21.86 -29.32
C GLN A 2 -2.83 -20.48 -28.81
N ARG A 3 -3.54 -19.94 -27.81
CA ARG A 3 -3.06 -18.78 -27.05
C ARG A 3 -2.10 -19.29 -25.99
N ASN A 4 -0.81 -19.24 -26.29
CA ASN A 4 0.25 -19.43 -25.31
C ASN A 4 0.23 -18.23 -24.35
N SER A 5 -0.51 -18.32 -23.24
CA SER A 5 -0.25 -17.46 -22.08
C SER A 5 0.96 -18.04 -21.36
N LYS A 6 2.15 -17.56 -21.73
CA LYS A 6 3.35 -17.79 -20.91
C LYS A 6 3.06 -17.22 -19.51
N ILE A 7 2.93 -18.11 -18.54
CA ILE A 7 3.07 -17.76 -17.13
C ILE A 7 4.45 -17.12 -17.00
N PRO A 8 4.60 -15.91 -16.43
CA PRO A 8 5.92 -15.32 -16.26
C PRO A 8 6.76 -16.26 -15.41
N ASP A 9 7.94 -16.64 -15.91
CA ASP A 9 8.93 -17.37 -15.13
C ASP A 9 9.25 -16.53 -13.88
N GLY A 10 8.61 -16.92 -12.77
CA GLY A 10 8.75 -16.31 -11.46
C GLY A 10 10.15 -16.53 -10.93
N THR A 11 11.10 -15.74 -11.43
CA THR A 11 12.36 -15.54 -10.75
C THR A 11 12.04 -14.80 -9.45
N PRO A 12 12.31 -15.37 -8.27
CA PRO A 12 12.11 -14.66 -7.01
C PRO A 12 12.87 -13.33 -7.08
N GLY A 13 12.17 -12.20 -6.91
CA GLY A 13 12.80 -10.86 -6.90
C GLY A 13 12.67 -10.00 -8.17
N ARG A 14 11.70 -10.24 -9.06
CA ARG A 14 11.46 -9.35 -10.23
C ARG A 14 10.01 -8.85 -10.42
N GLY A 15 9.08 -9.21 -9.55
CA GLY A 15 7.69 -8.74 -9.60
C GLY A 15 7.49 -7.41 -8.85
N PRO A 16 6.25 -6.87 -8.81
CA PRO A 16 5.96 -5.68 -8.03
C PRO A 16 6.30 -5.85 -6.54
N ILE A 17 6.68 -4.75 -5.89
CA ILE A 17 6.79 -4.64 -4.43
C ILE A 17 5.62 -3.78 -3.95
N VAL A 18 4.82 -4.30 -3.02
CA VAL A 18 3.59 -3.64 -2.56
C VAL A 18 3.72 -3.26 -1.10
N LEU A 19 3.63 -1.96 -0.81
CA LEU A 19 3.60 -1.44 0.54
C LEU A 19 2.16 -1.38 1.07
N VAL A 20 1.92 -2.03 2.20
CA VAL A 20 0.63 -2.07 2.90
C VAL A 20 0.78 -1.55 4.34
N GLY A 21 -0.34 -1.18 4.97
CA GLY A 21 -0.37 -0.68 6.33
C GLY A 21 -1.24 0.55 6.52
N MET A 22 -1.31 1.01 7.76
CA MET A 22 -2.17 2.12 8.17
C MET A 22 -1.87 3.44 7.43
N MET A 23 -2.85 4.34 7.41
CA MET A 23 -2.60 5.72 7.03
C MET A 23 -1.56 6.36 7.95
N GLY A 24 -0.65 7.19 7.43
CA GLY A 24 0.45 7.75 8.24
C GLY A 24 1.65 6.81 8.42
N ALA A 25 1.57 5.53 8.02
CA ALA A 25 2.69 4.59 8.11
C ALA A 25 3.88 4.94 7.19
N GLY A 26 3.74 5.93 6.30
CA GLY A 26 4.83 6.41 5.44
C GLY A 26 4.96 5.72 4.09
N LYS A 27 3.96 4.92 3.67
CA LYS A 27 3.98 4.12 2.42
C LYS A 27 4.44 4.90 1.18
N SER A 28 3.84 6.05 0.87
CA SER A 28 4.24 6.81 -0.31
C SER A 28 5.66 7.39 -0.20
N THR A 29 6.09 7.80 1.00
CA THR A 29 7.45 8.35 1.21
C THR A 29 8.52 7.26 1.16
N VAL A 30 8.31 6.15 1.87
CA VAL A 30 9.22 4.99 1.86
C VAL A 30 9.24 4.37 0.46
N GLY A 31 8.08 4.23 -0.19
CA GLY A 31 7.97 3.65 -1.51
C GLY A 31 8.71 4.43 -2.59
N ARG A 32 8.61 5.77 -2.59
CA ARG A 32 9.39 6.61 -3.52
C ARG A 32 10.90 6.43 -3.35
N ARG A 33 11.38 6.39 -2.11
CA ARG A 33 12.80 6.21 -1.81
C ARG A 33 13.29 4.81 -2.17
N LEU A 34 12.51 3.79 -1.84
CA LEU A 34 12.79 2.41 -2.19
C LEU A 34 12.86 2.24 -3.72
N ALA A 35 11.90 2.81 -4.45
CA ALA A 35 11.90 2.79 -5.91
C ALA A 35 13.15 3.45 -6.49
N ALA A 36 13.52 4.63 -6.00
CA ALA A 36 14.75 5.32 -6.41
C ALA A 36 16.00 4.48 -6.11
N ARG A 37 16.06 3.84 -4.94
CA ARG A 37 17.19 3.00 -4.52
C ARG A 37 17.36 1.73 -5.35
N LEU A 38 16.24 1.18 -5.86
CA LEU A 38 16.18 0.00 -6.72
C LEU A 38 16.20 0.33 -8.22
N GLY A 39 16.18 1.60 -8.61
CA GLY A 39 16.06 2.01 -10.02
C GLY A 39 14.71 1.65 -10.66
N LEU A 40 13.63 1.59 -9.86
CA LEU A 40 12.28 1.20 -10.29
C LEU A 40 11.35 2.40 -10.38
N SER A 41 10.22 2.21 -11.06
CA SER A 41 9.10 3.15 -10.99
C SER A 41 8.36 3.03 -9.65
N PHE A 42 7.80 4.15 -9.20
CA PHE A 42 6.90 4.22 -8.05
C PHE A 42 5.48 4.54 -8.52
N VAL A 43 4.49 3.88 -7.93
CA VAL A 43 3.07 4.12 -8.17
C VAL A 43 2.34 4.25 -6.83
N ASP A 44 1.51 5.29 -6.68
CA ASP A 44 0.54 5.38 -5.59
C ASP A 44 -0.84 4.94 -6.10
N ALA A 45 -1.42 3.91 -5.51
CA ALA A 45 -2.68 3.35 -5.97
C ALA A 45 -3.84 4.34 -5.81
N ASP A 46 -3.82 5.20 -4.78
CA ASP A 46 -4.85 6.22 -4.60
C ASP A 46 -4.79 7.23 -5.76
N GLU A 47 -3.59 7.66 -6.18
CA GLU A 47 -3.40 8.57 -7.33
C GLU A 47 -3.88 7.94 -8.66
N GLU A 48 -3.63 6.64 -8.87
CA GLU A 48 -4.10 5.93 -10.07
C GLU A 48 -5.63 5.74 -10.08
N ILE A 49 -6.27 5.57 -8.91
CA ILE A 49 -7.73 5.55 -8.78
C ILE A 49 -8.30 6.91 -9.16
N GLU A 50 -7.75 8.00 -8.61
CA GLU A 50 -8.20 9.37 -8.90
C GLU A 50 -8.08 9.70 -10.38
N LYS A 51 -6.94 9.37 -10.99
CA LYS A 51 -6.70 9.53 -12.42
C LYS A 51 -7.68 8.76 -13.29
N ALA A 52 -8.01 7.51 -12.90
CA ALA A 52 -8.96 6.69 -13.63
C ALA A 52 -10.41 7.20 -13.49
N ALA A 53 -10.76 7.79 -12.34
CA ALA A 53 -12.09 8.32 -12.06
C ALA A 53 -12.29 9.77 -12.55
N GLY A 54 -11.20 10.52 -12.75
CA GLY A 54 -11.25 11.96 -12.98
C GLY A 54 -11.78 12.75 -11.78
N MET A 55 -11.67 12.17 -10.57
CA MET A 55 -12.22 12.70 -9.31
C MET A 55 -11.26 12.34 -8.17
N THR A 56 -11.22 13.18 -7.14
CA THR A 56 -10.48 12.85 -5.92
C THR A 56 -11.13 11.69 -5.17
N VAL A 57 -10.37 10.99 -4.33
CA VAL A 57 -10.92 9.91 -3.47
C VAL A 57 -12.08 10.43 -2.63
N SER A 58 -11.96 11.63 -2.07
CA SER A 58 -13.04 12.26 -1.27
C SER A 58 -14.33 12.42 -2.07
N GLU A 59 -14.24 12.89 -3.33
CA GLU A 59 -15.40 13.04 -4.21
C GLU A 59 -16.00 11.69 -4.61
N ILE A 60 -15.18 10.65 -4.82
CA ILE A 60 -15.68 9.30 -5.12
C ILE A 60 -16.50 8.77 -3.94
N PHE A 61 -15.99 8.92 -2.71
CA PHE A 61 -16.72 8.51 -1.51
C PHE A 61 -18.01 9.28 -1.33
N GLU A 62 -18.01 10.60 -1.55
CA GLU A 62 -19.19 11.45 -1.40
C GLU A 62 -20.27 11.12 -2.44
N ARG A 63 -19.89 10.88 -3.70
CA ARG A 63 -20.84 10.66 -4.81
C ARG A 63 -21.30 9.21 -4.96
N TYR A 64 -20.41 8.24 -4.73
CA TYR A 64 -20.64 6.83 -5.05
C TYR A 64 -20.50 5.89 -3.86
N GLY A 65 -20.02 6.37 -2.72
CA GLY A 65 -19.84 5.59 -1.51
C GLY A 65 -18.63 4.66 -1.54
N GLU A 66 -18.36 4.04 -0.38
CA GLU A 66 -17.18 3.20 -0.18
C GLU A 66 -17.17 1.95 -1.08
N ALA A 67 -18.32 1.31 -1.28
CA ALA A 67 -18.39 0.09 -2.10
C ALA A 67 -17.88 0.32 -3.53
N HIS A 68 -18.26 1.45 -4.14
CA HIS A 68 -17.78 1.81 -5.48
C HIS A 68 -16.28 2.11 -5.48
N PHE A 69 -15.78 2.83 -4.46
CA PHE A 69 -14.35 3.08 -4.30
C PHE A 69 -13.56 1.77 -4.19
N ARG A 70 -14.02 0.82 -3.37
CA ARG A 70 -13.34 -0.47 -3.18
C ARG A 70 -13.30 -1.31 -4.44
N ASP A 71 -14.38 -1.30 -5.22
CA ASP A 71 -14.41 -1.98 -6.52
C ASP A 71 -13.46 -1.33 -7.55
N GLY A 72 -13.35 0.01 -7.53
CA GLY A 72 -12.34 0.76 -8.28
C GLY A 72 -10.90 0.44 -7.87
N GLU A 73 -10.63 0.46 -6.56
CA GLU A 73 -9.35 0.12 -5.94
C GLU A 73 -8.89 -1.29 -6.34
N ARG A 74 -9.80 -2.28 -6.26
CA ARG A 74 -9.56 -3.66 -6.69
C ARG A 74 -9.15 -3.75 -8.16
N ARG A 75 -9.86 -3.06 -9.07
CA ARG A 75 -9.53 -3.05 -10.51
C ARG A 75 -8.18 -2.39 -10.79
N VAL A 76 -7.86 -1.29 -10.11
CA VAL A 76 -6.59 -0.58 -10.27
C VAL A 76 -5.44 -1.45 -9.80
N ILE A 77 -5.55 -2.04 -8.60
CA ILE A 77 -4.52 -2.95 -8.08
C ILE A 77 -4.32 -4.14 -9.02
N ALA A 78 -5.39 -4.73 -9.55
CA ALA A 78 -5.28 -5.83 -10.50
C ALA A 78 -4.52 -5.46 -11.78
N ARG A 79 -4.69 -4.23 -12.28
CA ARG A 79 -3.91 -3.74 -13.44
C ARG A 79 -2.44 -3.50 -13.11
N LEU A 80 -2.14 -3.09 -11.88
CA LEU A 80 -0.77 -2.85 -11.43
C LEU A 80 0.02 -4.16 -11.20
N MET A 81 -0.68 -5.28 -10.98
CA MET A 81 -0.11 -6.64 -10.90
C MET A 81 0.16 -7.23 -12.30
N ASP A 82 0.81 -6.47 -13.18
CA ASP A 82 1.16 -6.87 -14.55
C ASP A 82 2.48 -7.66 -14.65
N GLY A 83 3.11 -7.96 -13.50
CA GLY A 83 4.40 -8.64 -13.41
C GLY A 83 5.62 -7.74 -13.64
N ALA A 84 5.43 -6.48 -14.02
CA ALA A 84 6.55 -5.56 -14.21
C ALA A 84 7.10 -5.06 -12.86
N PRO A 85 8.43 -5.07 -12.65
CA PRO A 85 9.02 -4.60 -11.39
C PRO A 85 8.77 -3.11 -11.17
N LYS A 86 8.14 -2.79 -10.03
CA LYS A 86 7.77 -1.44 -9.59
C LYS A 86 7.45 -1.46 -8.09
N VAL A 87 7.50 -0.30 -7.44
CA VAL A 87 7.06 -0.16 -6.05
C VAL A 87 5.68 0.49 -6.02
N ILE A 88 4.73 -0.13 -5.33
CA ILE A 88 3.34 0.31 -5.25
C ILE A 88 3.01 0.65 -3.80
N ALA A 89 2.59 1.88 -3.53
CA ALA A 89 1.94 2.23 -2.27
C ALA A 89 0.43 2.05 -2.41
N THR A 90 -0.20 1.39 -1.43
CA THR A 90 -1.65 1.16 -1.44
C THR A 90 -2.39 2.12 -0.51
N GLY A 91 -3.69 2.31 -0.76
CA GLY A 91 -4.62 2.88 0.22
C GLY A 91 -4.71 1.99 1.46
N GLY A 92 -5.03 2.58 2.63
CA GLY A 92 -5.07 1.84 3.89
C GLY A 92 -6.15 0.74 3.95
N GLY A 93 -7.11 0.72 3.03
CA GLY A 93 -8.15 -0.33 3.00
C GLY A 93 -7.91 -1.43 1.96
N ALA A 94 -6.99 -1.24 1.01
CA ALA A 94 -6.74 -2.18 -0.09
C ALA A 94 -6.54 -3.63 0.37
N PHE A 95 -5.65 -3.83 1.34
CA PHE A 95 -5.29 -5.16 1.85
C PHE A 95 -6.38 -5.83 2.71
N MET A 96 -7.42 -5.08 3.08
CA MET A 96 -8.57 -5.63 3.80
C MET A 96 -9.52 -6.39 2.90
N GLN A 97 -9.51 -6.12 1.59
CA GLN A 97 -10.31 -6.86 0.62
C GLN A 97 -9.63 -8.20 0.31
N ASP A 98 -10.33 -9.30 0.55
CA ASP A 98 -9.77 -10.66 0.45
C ASP A 98 -9.21 -10.95 -0.94
N GLU A 99 -9.93 -10.56 -1.99
CA GLU A 99 -9.53 -10.75 -3.38
C GLU A 99 -8.27 -9.95 -3.73
N THR A 100 -8.23 -8.69 -3.31
CA THR A 100 -7.07 -7.80 -3.48
C THR A 100 -5.85 -8.34 -2.74
N ARG A 101 -6.04 -8.76 -1.48
CA ARG A 101 -4.98 -9.33 -0.65
C ARG A 101 -4.41 -10.60 -1.26
N ARG A 102 -5.28 -11.53 -1.68
CA ARG A 102 -4.87 -12.77 -2.33
C ARG A 102 -4.05 -12.50 -3.58
N LEU A 103 -4.52 -11.59 -4.45
CA LEU A 103 -3.80 -11.23 -5.67
C LEU A 103 -2.41 -10.65 -5.37
N ILE A 104 -2.31 -9.74 -4.39
CA ILE A 104 -1.04 -9.15 -3.97
C ILE A 104 -0.09 -10.25 -3.46
N LEU A 105 -0.56 -11.15 -2.60
CA LEU A 105 0.27 -12.22 -2.03
C LEU A 105 0.72 -13.26 -3.07
N GLU A 106 -0.07 -13.48 -4.12
CA GLU A 106 0.26 -14.41 -5.20
C GLU A 106 1.20 -13.80 -6.26
N SER A 107 1.16 -12.47 -6.47
CA SER A 107 1.80 -11.82 -7.64
C SER A 107 2.91 -10.82 -7.30
N ALA A 108 3.11 -10.51 -6.02
CA ALA A 108 4.02 -9.45 -5.59
C ALA A 108 4.68 -9.73 -4.23
N THR A 109 5.76 -9.02 -3.95
CA THR A 109 6.36 -8.98 -2.61
C THR A 109 5.62 -7.96 -1.76
N ALA A 110 4.75 -8.42 -0.86
CA ALA A 110 4.03 -7.53 0.06
C ALA A 110 4.86 -7.19 1.30
N ILE A 111 4.91 -5.91 1.65
CA ILE A 111 5.64 -5.37 2.79
C ILE A 111 4.68 -4.58 3.66
N TRP A 112 4.52 -4.99 4.91
CA TRP A 112 3.77 -4.22 5.88
C TRP A 112 4.68 -3.19 6.57
N LEU A 113 4.31 -1.91 6.43
CA LEU A 113 4.85 -0.84 7.26
C LEU A 113 4.03 -0.75 8.55
N ASP A 114 4.56 -1.36 9.60
CA ASP A 114 3.95 -1.43 10.92
C ASP A 114 4.37 -0.24 11.78
N ALA A 115 3.45 0.70 12.01
CA ALA A 115 3.69 1.90 12.79
C ALA A 115 2.81 1.90 14.04
N ASP A 116 3.42 2.25 15.18
CA ASP A 116 2.71 2.41 16.44
C ASP A 116 1.73 3.59 16.37
N ILE A 117 0.65 3.52 17.14
CA ILE A 117 -0.44 4.51 17.14
C ILE A 117 0.08 5.94 17.35
N ASP A 118 1.05 6.14 18.23
CA ASP A 118 1.63 7.45 18.51
C ASP A 118 2.27 8.06 17.25
N VAL A 119 3.04 7.26 16.51
CA VAL A 119 3.65 7.68 15.25
C VAL A 119 2.58 8.02 14.20
N LEU A 120 1.51 7.22 14.14
CA LEU A 120 0.41 7.44 13.20
C LEU A 120 -0.33 8.75 13.51
N VAL A 121 -0.69 8.97 14.78
CA VAL A 121 -1.38 10.18 15.26
C VAL A 121 -0.57 11.42 14.93
N ASP A 122 0.72 11.43 15.27
CA ASP A 122 1.61 12.57 15.02
C ASP A 122 1.74 12.92 13.53
N ARG A 123 1.82 11.91 12.66
CA ARG A 123 1.97 12.12 11.21
C ARG A 123 0.66 12.54 10.55
N VAL A 124 -0.45 12.04 11.05
CA VAL A 124 -1.78 12.34 10.54
C VAL A 124 -2.22 13.74 10.94
N ALA A 125 -1.92 14.19 12.17
CA ALA A 125 -2.23 15.53 12.64
C ALA A 125 -1.60 16.65 11.78
N ARG A 126 -0.53 16.34 11.05
CA ARG A 126 0.17 17.27 10.15
C ARG A 126 -0.44 17.34 8.74
N ARG A 127 -1.52 16.60 8.44
CA ARG A 127 -2.18 16.57 7.12
C ARG A 127 -3.70 16.76 7.24
N ASP A 128 -4.21 17.86 6.71
CA ASP A 128 -5.62 18.27 6.82
C ASP A 128 -6.65 17.42 6.04
N SER A 129 -6.22 16.50 5.16
CA SER A 129 -7.08 15.94 4.11
C SER A 129 -7.61 14.52 4.33
N ARG A 130 -7.87 14.07 5.57
CA ARG A 130 -8.35 12.69 5.86
C ARG A 130 -9.85 12.66 6.20
N PRO A 131 -10.76 12.26 5.28
CA PRO A 131 -12.20 12.21 5.55
C PRO A 131 -12.59 11.38 6.76
N LEU A 132 -11.90 10.27 7.01
CA LEU A 132 -12.18 9.34 8.12
C LEU A 132 -11.93 9.91 9.52
N LEU A 133 -11.20 11.03 9.62
CA LEU A 133 -10.79 11.63 10.89
C LEU A 133 -11.45 12.99 11.17
N LYS A 134 -12.21 13.52 10.20
CA LYS A 134 -12.85 14.82 10.30
C LYS A 134 -13.87 14.81 11.46
N GLY A 135 -13.64 15.66 12.46
CA GLY A 135 -14.52 15.80 13.62
C GLY A 135 -14.47 14.65 14.64
N ARG A 136 -13.45 13.77 14.57
CA ARG A 136 -13.27 12.63 15.50
C ARG A 136 -11.91 12.71 16.20
N ASP A 137 -11.77 12.06 17.36
CA ASP A 137 -10.46 11.86 17.98
C ASP A 137 -9.63 10.89 17.13
N ALA A 138 -8.58 11.43 16.50
CA ALA A 138 -7.71 10.66 15.61
C ALA A 138 -7.06 9.47 16.31
N ARG A 139 -6.70 9.58 17.59
CA ARG A 139 -6.10 8.48 18.35
C ARG A 139 -7.10 7.34 18.52
N ALA A 140 -8.31 7.64 18.94
CA ALA A 140 -9.38 6.65 19.08
C ALA A 140 -9.64 5.93 17.74
N VAL A 141 -9.84 6.68 16.65
CA VAL A 141 -10.09 6.09 15.32
C VAL A 141 -8.93 5.22 14.84
N LEU A 142 -7.69 5.70 14.96
CA LEU A 142 -6.53 4.94 14.53
C LEU A 142 -6.35 3.66 15.37
N THR A 143 -6.68 3.71 16.66
CA THR A 143 -6.61 2.55 17.56
C THR A 143 -7.65 1.49 17.18
N GLU A 144 -8.91 1.90 16.96
CA GLU A 144 -9.99 1.02 16.49
C GLU A 144 -9.64 0.37 15.15
N LEU A 145 -9.17 1.18 14.19
CA LEU A 145 -8.76 0.67 12.88
C LEU A 145 -7.57 -0.27 12.99
N ALA A 146 -6.55 0.04 13.78
CA ALA A 146 -5.38 -0.82 13.94
C ALA A 146 -5.73 -2.17 14.56
N ALA A 147 -6.63 -2.20 15.54
CA ALA A 147 -7.10 -3.45 16.17
C ALA A 147 -7.71 -4.41 15.15
N VAL A 148 -8.41 -3.88 14.14
CA VAL A 148 -9.01 -4.68 13.05
C VAL A 148 -8.02 -4.97 11.93
N ARG A 149 -7.21 -3.99 11.53
CA ARG A 149 -6.41 -4.06 10.30
C ARG A 149 -5.02 -4.65 10.49
N ASN A 150 -4.38 -4.46 11.64
CA ASN A 150 -3.02 -4.97 11.88
C ASN A 150 -2.94 -6.50 11.76
N PRO A 151 -3.89 -7.30 12.30
CA PRO A 151 -3.88 -8.75 12.08
C PRO A 151 -3.94 -9.15 10.60
N VAL A 152 -4.63 -8.36 9.77
CA VAL A 152 -4.72 -8.61 8.32
C VAL A 152 -3.44 -8.15 7.62
N TYR A 153 -2.88 -7.00 7.96
CA TYR A 153 -1.60 -6.55 7.40
C TYR A 153 -0.45 -7.50 7.73
N ALA A 154 -0.48 -8.14 8.91
CA ALA A 154 0.50 -9.12 9.35
C ALA A 154 0.59 -10.37 8.45
N LEU A 155 -0.40 -10.58 7.55
CA LEU A 155 -0.34 -11.63 6.53
C LEU A 155 0.68 -11.33 5.42
N ALA A 156 1.20 -10.09 5.33
CA ALA A 156 2.33 -9.79 4.46
C ALA A 156 3.59 -10.54 4.92
N PRO A 157 4.45 -11.05 4.01
CA PRO A 157 5.63 -11.83 4.37
C PRO A 157 6.76 -11.00 4.99
N ILE A 158 6.84 -9.69 4.69
CA ILE A 158 7.91 -8.80 5.19
C ILE A 158 7.30 -7.73 6.09
N HIS A 159 7.82 -7.59 7.31
CA HIS A 159 7.31 -6.67 8.33
C HIS A 159 8.38 -5.65 8.68
N ILE A 160 8.06 -4.37 8.51
CA ILE A 160 9.00 -3.26 8.73
C ILE A 160 8.40 -2.29 9.72
N LYS A 161 9.03 -2.15 10.88
CA LYS A 161 8.65 -1.14 11.85
C LYS A 161 8.89 0.26 11.29
N SER A 162 7.81 1.01 11.11
CA SER A 162 7.80 2.41 10.70
C SER A 162 7.79 3.30 11.94
N ILE A 163 8.98 3.60 12.41
CA ILE A 163 9.24 4.37 13.63
C ILE A 163 9.34 5.88 13.34
N ALA A 164 9.41 6.68 14.39
CA ALA A 164 9.76 8.11 14.34
C ALA A 164 11.26 8.33 14.06
N ALA A 165 11.77 7.76 12.98
CA ALA A 165 13.14 7.93 12.49
C ALA A 165 13.11 8.36 11.01
N PRO A 166 14.26 8.78 10.43
CA PRO A 166 14.35 9.04 9.01
C PRO A 166 13.84 7.84 8.21
N HIS A 167 13.05 8.08 7.16
CA HIS A 167 12.49 7.01 6.34
C HIS A 167 13.54 6.12 5.68
N GLU A 168 14.79 6.58 5.60
CA GLU A 168 15.93 5.79 5.11
C GLU A 168 16.15 4.52 5.93
N VAL A 169 15.95 4.57 7.24
CA VAL A 169 16.06 3.39 8.12
C VAL A 169 15.06 2.31 7.71
N ALA A 170 13.85 2.70 7.29
CA ALA A 170 12.86 1.75 6.80
C ALA A 170 13.26 1.18 5.42
N VAL A 171 13.85 2.01 4.56
CA VAL A 171 14.35 1.57 3.23
C VAL A 171 15.48 0.56 3.40
N GLU A 172 16.47 0.86 4.24
CA GLU A 172 17.59 -0.05 4.54
C GLU A 172 17.10 -1.41 5.06
N LYS A 173 16.20 -1.40 6.05
CA LYS A 173 15.59 -2.64 6.57
C LYS A 173 14.80 -3.42 5.52
N ILE A 174 14.16 -2.73 4.58
CA ILE A 174 13.51 -3.40 3.44
C ILE A 174 14.56 -4.05 2.56
N MET A 175 15.63 -3.34 2.20
CA MET A 175 16.72 -3.85 1.36
C MET A 175 17.40 -5.08 1.96
N GLU A 176 17.54 -5.14 3.29
CA GLU A 176 18.09 -6.30 4.02
C GLU A 176 17.20 -7.56 3.92
N GLN A 177 15.89 -7.38 3.77
CA GLN A 177 14.91 -8.47 3.77
C GLN A 177 14.42 -8.85 2.36
N LEU A 178 14.67 -8.01 1.37
CA LEU A 178 14.33 -8.34 -0.02
C LEU A 178 15.23 -9.50 -0.50
N PRO A 179 14.65 -10.56 -1.10
CA PRO A 179 15.46 -11.57 -1.78
C PRO A 179 16.29 -10.86 -2.86
N GLN A 180 17.58 -11.25 -2.99
CA GLN A 180 18.59 -10.54 -3.77
C GLN A 180 18.02 -9.92 -5.06
N TRP A 181 17.79 -8.61 -5.02
CA TRP A 181 17.40 -7.83 -6.17
C TRP A 181 18.70 -7.50 -6.94
N PRO A 182 18.89 -8.01 -8.16
CA PRO A 182 20.15 -7.86 -8.89
C PRO A 182 20.43 -6.40 -9.29
#